data_AF-A0A925X306-F1
#
_entry.id   AF-A0A925X306-F1
#
_cell.length_a   1.000
_cell.length_b   1.000
_cell.length_c   1.000
_cell.angle_alpha   90.00
_cell.angle_beta   90.00
_cell.angle_gamma   90.00
#
_symmetry.space_group_name_H-M   'P 1'
#
loop_
_entity.id
_entity.type
_entity.pdbx_description
1 polymer ?
#
loop_
_entity_poly.entity_id
_entity_poly.type
_entity_poly.pdbx_seq_one_letter_code
_entity_poly.pdbx_strand_id
1 'polypeptide(L)'
;MIFWQRQPLAPEWYGRMKIDGGWKWFKLFTDRRASQNRWNDIIKREEQKAAGVTTPAMEHIDTPIEQHKADYLKALKPLVSPEHHAIVTFMLDKLIAETGWKRLCDLSSDSLRSAVEQIKAKGRTTSYANKFISSRTG
;
A
#
# COMPACT_ATOMS: atom_id res chain seq x y z
N MET A 1 7.19 4.79 29.32
CA MET A 1 6.01 5.31 30.05
C MET A 1 4.88 5.50 29.05
N ILE A 2 3.86 4.65 29.08
CA ILE A 2 2.74 4.66 28.11
C ILE A 2 1.64 5.57 28.66
N PHE A 3 1.29 6.62 27.91
CA PHE A 3 0.18 7.52 28.24
C PHE A 3 -1.04 7.14 27.41
N TRP A 4 -2.02 6.51 28.04
CA TRP A 4 -3.35 6.32 27.46
C TRP A 4 -4.16 7.58 27.73
N GLN A 5 -4.61 8.27 26.70
CA GLN A 5 -5.50 9.42 26.86
C GLN A 5 -6.70 9.26 25.93
N ARG A 6 -7.88 9.05 26.52
CA ARG A 6 -9.15 9.14 25.83
C ARG A 6 -9.45 10.62 25.63
N GLN A 7 -9.55 11.08 24.38
CA GLN A 7 -10.04 12.43 24.13
C GLN A 7 -11.57 12.45 24.29
N PRO A 8 -12.15 13.47 24.93
CA PRO A 8 -13.59 13.50 25.24
C PRO A 8 -14.51 13.58 24.01
N LEU A 9 -13.97 13.81 22.81
CA LEU A 9 -14.74 14.05 21.58
C LEU A 9 -14.54 12.99 20.47
N ALA A 10 -13.73 11.95 20.70
CA ALA A 10 -13.52 10.88 19.71
C ALA A 10 -13.62 9.50 20.39
N PRO A 11 -14.35 8.52 19.80
CA PRO A 11 -14.46 7.17 20.36
C PRO A 11 -13.16 6.36 20.24
N GLU A 12 -12.14 6.92 19.60
CA GLU A 12 -10.91 6.27 19.20
C GLU A 12 -9.80 6.51 20.23
N TRP A 13 -9.01 5.47 20.48
CA TRP A 13 -7.85 5.54 21.35
C TRP A 13 -6.67 6.17 20.61
N TYR A 14 -5.77 6.81 21.35
CA TYR A 14 -4.55 7.40 20.79
C TYR A 14 -3.34 6.96 21.61
N GLY A 15 -2.29 6.55 20.92
CA GLY A 15 -0.97 6.28 21.51
C GLY A 15 0.03 7.34 21.07
N ARG A 16 1.04 7.64 21.90
CA ARG A 16 2.16 8.50 21.51
C ARG A 16 3.48 7.81 21.79
N MET A 17 4.43 7.94 20.88
CA MET A 17 5.79 7.43 21.03
C MET A 17 6.79 8.46 20.51
N LYS A 18 8.02 8.36 21.04
CA LYS A 18 9.12 9.23 20.64
C LYS A 18 9.85 8.57 19.46
N ILE A 19 9.89 9.26 18.32
CA ILE A 19 10.54 8.81 17.09
C ILE A 19 11.47 9.93 16.65
N ASP A 20 12.74 9.63 16.41
CA ASP A 20 13.75 10.59 15.93
C ASP A 20 13.82 11.88 16.76
N GLY A 21 13.67 11.76 18.09
CA GLY A 21 13.68 12.89 19.01
C GLY A 21 12.34 13.62 19.18
N GLY A 22 11.35 13.40 18.30
CA GLY A 22 10.03 14.03 18.33
C GLY A 22 8.91 13.11 18.82
N TRP A 23 7.86 13.69 19.42
CA TRP A 23 6.66 12.93 19.80
C TRP A 23 5.71 12.84 18.61
N LYS A 24 5.35 11.62 18.19
CA LYS A 24 4.30 11.38 17.19
C LYS A 24 3.10 10.69 17.82
N TRP A 25 1.91 11.14 17.42
CA TRP A 25 0.62 10.56 17.83
C TRP A 25 0.16 9.55 16.78
N PHE A 26 -0.28 8.39 17.25
CA PHE A 26 -0.83 7.32 16.43
C PHE A 26 -2.28 7.10 16.81
N LYS A 27 -3.13 7.17 15.78
CA LYS A 27 -4.54 6.85 15.90
C LYS A 27 -4.72 5.35 16.04
N LEU A 28 -5.39 4.92 17.11
CA LEU A 28 -5.74 3.54 17.38
C LEU A 28 -7.23 3.30 17.08
N PHE A 29 -7.71 2.12 17.42
CA PHE A 29 -9.12 1.75 17.23
C PHE A 29 -9.97 2.21 18.41
N THR A 30 -11.28 1.98 18.33
CA THR A 30 -12.24 2.21 19.43
C THR A 30 -12.24 1.07 20.45
N ASP A 31 -11.94 -0.15 20.00
CA ASP A 31 -11.80 -1.34 20.83
C ASP A 31 -10.42 -1.39 21.49
N ARG A 32 -10.40 -1.69 22.80
CA ARG A 32 -9.18 -1.71 23.62
C ARG A 32 -8.21 -2.82 23.21
N ARG A 33 -8.71 -4.02 22.87
CA ARG A 33 -7.89 -5.18 22.48
C ARG A 33 -7.31 -4.98 21.08
N ALA A 34 -8.12 -4.48 20.14
CA ALA A 34 -7.65 -4.11 18.81
C ALA A 34 -6.60 -2.98 18.87
N SER A 35 -6.80 -2.01 19.76
CA SER A 35 -5.85 -0.91 19.97
C SER A 35 -4.52 -1.38 20.55
N GLN A 36 -4.53 -2.30 21.51
CA GLN A 36 -3.31 -2.88 22.07
C GLN A 36 -2.52 -3.65 21.01
N ASN A 37 -3.19 -4.45 20.18
CA ASN A 37 -2.54 -5.20 19.10
C ASN A 37 -1.89 -4.25 18.08
N ARG A 38 -2.66 -3.26 17.60
CA ARG A 38 -2.15 -2.23 16.67
C ARG A 38 -0.99 -1.44 17.26
N TRP A 39 -1.05 -1.13 18.56
CA TRP A 39 0.03 -0.43 19.24
C TRP A 39 1.30 -1.28 19.35
N ASN A 40 1.17 -2.57 19.66
CA ASN A 40 2.30 -3.51 19.68
C ASN A 40 2.93 -3.66 18.29
N ASP A 41 2.13 -3.66 17.22
CA ASP A 41 2.64 -3.74 15.84
C ASP A 41 3.39 -2.48 15.43
N ILE A 42 2.90 -1.30 15.83
CA ILE A 42 3.57 0.00 15.61
C ILE A 42 4.92 0.02 16.35
N ILE A 43 4.93 -0.38 17.63
CA ILE A 43 6.17 -0.45 18.43
C ILE A 43 7.17 -1.40 17.75
N LYS A 44 6.76 -2.62 17.40
CA LYS A 44 7.65 -3.58 16.74
C LYS A 44 8.24 -3.05 15.44
N ARG A 45 7.42 -2.41 14.59
CA ARG A 45 7.88 -1.84 13.32
C ARG A 45 8.91 -0.73 13.55
N GLU A 46 8.70 0.11 14.53
CA GLU A 46 9.58 1.24 14.83
C GLU A 46 10.85 0.80 15.56
N GLU A 47 10.77 -0.21 16.43
CA GLU A 47 11.93 -0.88 17.03
C GLU A 47 12.79 -1.58 15.96
N GLN A 48 12.18 -2.28 15.00
CA GLN A 48 12.88 -2.87 13.86
C GLN A 48 13.57 -1.82 13.01
N LYS A 49 12.90 -0.70 12.75
CA LYS A 49 13.46 0.44 12.02
C LYS A 49 14.63 1.09 12.76
N ALA A 50 14.51 1.30 14.08
CA ALA A 50 15.56 1.85 14.91
C ALA A 50 16.77 0.91 15.07
N ALA A 51 16.53 -0.40 15.06
CA ALA A 51 17.57 -1.43 15.10
C ALA A 51 18.24 -1.68 13.74
N GLY A 52 17.81 -0.98 12.67
CA GLY A 52 18.33 -1.19 11.32
C GLY A 52 17.99 -2.57 10.72
N VAL A 53 17.03 -3.28 11.32
CA VAL A 53 16.52 -4.57 10.82
C VAL A 53 15.48 -4.27 9.75
N THR A 54 15.94 -3.78 8.60
CA THR A 54 15.11 -3.62 7.43
C THR A 54 14.81 -5.00 6.88
N THR A 55 13.56 -5.45 7.03
CA THR A 55 13.13 -6.67 6.33
C THR A 55 13.04 -6.37 4.82
N PRO A 56 13.24 -7.34 3.92
CA PRO A 56 13.10 -7.12 2.48
C PRO A 56 11.75 -6.49 2.11
N ALA A 57 10.69 -6.85 2.84
CA ALA A 57 9.37 -6.25 2.70
C ALA A 57 9.35 -4.74 3.00
N MET A 58 10.13 -4.26 3.97
CA MET A 58 10.26 -2.83 4.30
C MET A 58 11.06 -2.06 3.24
N GLU A 59 12.09 -2.67 2.65
CA GLU A 59 12.86 -2.08 1.56
C GLU A 59 12.02 -1.90 0.29
N HIS A 60 11.20 -2.90 -0.04
CA HIS A 60 10.28 -2.82 -1.19
C HIS A 60 9.15 -1.80 -1.00
N ILE A 61 8.73 -1.55 0.25
CA ILE A 61 7.68 -0.55 0.56
C ILE A 61 8.13 0.88 0.19
N ASP A 62 9.39 1.22 0.48
CA ASP A 62 9.94 2.54 0.20
C ASP A 62 10.48 2.71 -1.23
N THR A 63 10.59 1.60 -1.96
CA THR A 63 11.04 1.60 -3.35
C THR A 63 9.98 2.25 -4.27
N PRO A 64 10.37 3.13 -5.22
CA PRO A 64 9.45 3.74 -6.17
C PRO A 64 8.69 2.71 -7.00
N ILE A 65 7.43 2.98 -7.31
CA ILE A 65 6.59 2.06 -8.08
C ILE A 65 7.12 1.82 -9.50
N GLU A 66 7.79 2.82 -10.08
CA GLU A 66 8.45 2.71 -11.39
C GLU A 66 9.56 1.65 -11.39
N GLN A 67 10.30 1.55 -10.28
CA GLN A 67 11.35 0.54 -10.15
C GLN A 67 10.74 -0.86 -10.11
N HIS A 68 9.67 -1.04 -9.34
CA HIS A 68 8.92 -2.31 -9.29
C HIS A 68 8.34 -2.69 -10.65
N LYS A 69 7.78 -1.71 -11.38
CA LYS A 69 7.29 -1.91 -12.75
C LYS A 69 8.41 -2.37 -13.68
N ALA A 70 9.56 -1.71 -13.65
CA ALA A 70 10.70 -2.06 -14.49
C ALA A 70 11.20 -3.48 -14.20
N ASP A 71 11.33 -3.84 -12.93
CA ASP A 71 11.76 -5.17 -12.49
C ASP A 71 10.76 -6.25 -12.91
N TYR A 72 9.46 -5.98 -12.76
CA TYR A 72 8.41 -6.87 -13.23
C TYR A 72 8.44 -7.06 -14.76
N LEU A 73 8.54 -5.97 -15.53
CA LEU A 73 8.60 -6.05 -16.99
C LEU A 73 9.86 -6.74 -17.51
N LYS A 74 10.98 -6.61 -16.78
CA LYS A 74 12.23 -7.33 -17.07
C LYS A 74 12.06 -8.84 -16.82
N ALA A 75 11.43 -9.21 -15.72
CA ALA A 75 11.13 -10.61 -15.40
C ALA A 75 10.08 -11.23 -16.34
N LEU A 76 9.13 -10.43 -16.82
CA LEU A 76 8.07 -10.88 -17.71
C LEU A 76 8.54 -11.09 -19.15
N LYS A 77 9.51 -10.28 -19.61
CA LYS A 77 10.02 -10.30 -21.00
C LYS A 77 10.38 -11.70 -21.55
N PRO A 78 11.10 -12.59 -20.83
CA PRO A 78 11.39 -13.94 -21.33
C PRO A 78 10.21 -14.92 -21.28
N LEU A 79 9.11 -14.58 -20.59
CA LEU A 79 8.00 -15.50 -20.30
C LEU A 79 6.80 -15.33 -21.25
N VAL A 80 6.72 -14.21 -21.97
CA VAL A 80 5.52 -13.85 -22.75
C VAL A 80 5.87 -13.40 -24.16
N SER A 81 4.88 -13.40 -25.05
CA SER A 81 5.05 -12.84 -26.40
C SER A 81 5.33 -11.33 -26.34
N PRO A 82 6.05 -10.77 -27.34
CA PRO A 82 6.29 -9.33 -27.42
C PRO A 82 5.00 -8.49 -27.38
N GLU A 83 3.93 -8.98 -28.00
CA GLU A 83 2.61 -8.34 -27.98
C GLU A 83 2.02 -8.29 -26.57
N HIS A 84 2.10 -9.40 -25.82
CA HIS A 84 1.64 -9.45 -24.45
C HIS A 84 2.46 -8.49 -23.56
N HIS A 85 3.78 -8.46 -23.76
CA HIS A 85 4.68 -7.55 -23.03
C HIS A 85 4.31 -6.07 -23.28
N ALA A 86 4.05 -5.70 -24.53
CA ALA A 86 3.62 -4.34 -24.90
C ALA A 86 2.28 -3.97 -24.26
N ILE A 87 1.30 -4.88 -24.28
CA ILE A 87 -0.01 -4.67 -23.65
C ILE A 87 0.15 -4.46 -22.14
N VAL A 88 0.93 -5.31 -21.46
CA VAL A 88 1.16 -5.21 -20.01
C VAL A 88 1.88 -3.91 -19.65
N THR A 89 2.91 -3.52 -20.42
CA THR A 89 3.61 -2.25 -20.22
C THR A 89 2.65 -1.07 -20.31
N PHE A 90 1.87 -1.00 -21.39
CA PHE A 90 0.89 0.07 -21.60
C PHE A 90 -0.17 0.11 -20.50
N MET A 91 -0.63 -1.04 -20.02
CA MET A 91 -1.62 -1.12 -18.94
C MET A 91 -1.06 -0.62 -17.60
N LEU A 92 0.17 -1.00 -17.25
CA LEU A 92 0.81 -0.54 -16.02
C LEU A 92 1.05 0.97 -16.05
N ASP A 93 1.51 1.51 -17.19
CA ASP A 93 1.68 2.96 -17.39
C ASP A 93 0.37 3.72 -17.20
N LYS A 94 -0.71 3.23 -17.81
CA LYS A 94 -2.05 3.80 -17.65
C LYS A 94 -2.51 3.78 -16.21
N LEU A 95 -2.31 2.66 -15.52
CA LEU A 95 -2.74 2.51 -14.14
C LEU A 95 -2.00 3.48 -13.22
N ILE A 96 -0.66 3.56 -13.32
CA ILE A 96 0.17 4.46 -12.51
C ILE A 96 -0.18 5.92 -12.80
N ALA A 97 -0.43 6.29 -14.05
CA ALA A 97 -0.80 7.65 -14.42
C ALA A 97 -2.18 8.07 -13.86
N GLU A 98 -3.15 7.16 -13.82
CA GLU A 98 -4.51 7.43 -13.32
C GLU A 98 -4.58 7.42 -11.79
N THR A 99 -3.76 6.60 -11.11
CA THR A 99 -3.73 6.54 -9.64
C THR A 99 -2.76 7.51 -8.99
N GLY A 100 -1.73 7.95 -9.72
CA GLY A 100 -0.67 8.81 -9.19
C GLY A 100 0.21 8.12 -8.15
N TRP A 101 0.25 6.79 -8.12
CA TRP A 101 1.09 6.03 -7.19
C TRP A 101 2.56 6.39 -7.35
N LYS A 102 3.25 6.64 -6.23
CA LYS A 102 4.69 6.94 -6.22
C LYS A 102 5.48 5.82 -5.57
N ARG A 103 4.91 5.20 -4.54
CA ARG A 103 5.52 4.12 -3.76
C ARG A 103 4.57 2.94 -3.62
N LEU A 104 5.12 1.78 -3.24
CA LEU A 104 4.32 0.58 -3.04
C LEU A 104 3.32 0.73 -1.89
N CYS A 105 3.60 1.59 -0.90
CA CYS A 105 2.65 1.91 0.18
C CYS A 105 1.39 2.67 -0.26
N ASP A 106 1.41 3.32 -1.43
CA ASP A 106 0.23 4.00 -1.98
C ASP A 106 -0.77 2.99 -2.59
N LEU A 107 -0.31 1.74 -2.79
CA LEU A 107 -1.07 0.65 -3.37
C LEU A 107 -1.97 0.05 -2.28
N SER A 108 -3.25 0.41 -2.32
CA SER A 108 -4.29 -0.11 -1.44
C SER A 108 -5.43 -0.68 -2.26
N SER A 109 -6.23 -1.58 -1.67
CA SER A 109 -7.40 -2.14 -2.34
C SER A 109 -8.39 -1.06 -2.76
N ASP A 110 -8.49 0.02 -1.98
CA ASP A 110 -9.37 1.15 -2.26
C ASP A 110 -8.83 2.03 -3.39
N SER A 111 -7.50 2.26 -3.44
CA SER A 111 -6.90 3.04 -4.52
C SER A 111 -6.99 2.30 -5.86
N LEU A 112 -6.80 0.97 -5.85
CA LEU A 112 -6.99 0.14 -7.04
C LEU A 112 -8.46 0.12 -7.50
N ARG A 113 -9.42 -0.01 -6.57
CA ARG A 113 -10.85 0.01 -6.89
C ARG A 113 -11.25 1.35 -7.52
N SER A 114 -10.80 2.45 -6.92
CA SER A 114 -11.03 3.81 -7.43
C SER A 114 -10.46 3.99 -8.84
N ALA A 115 -9.26 3.44 -9.11
CA ALA A 115 -8.65 3.46 -10.44
C ALA A 115 -9.51 2.74 -11.48
N VAL A 116 -9.98 1.55 -11.15
CA VAL A 116 -10.83 0.74 -12.03
C VAL A 116 -12.16 1.43 -12.30
N GLU A 117 -12.75 2.06 -11.29
CA GLU A 117 -13.98 2.84 -11.43
C GLU A 117 -13.78 4.06 -12.33
N GLN A 118 -12.66 4.78 -12.19
CA GLN A 118 -12.35 5.91 -13.08
C GLN A 118 -12.13 5.47 -14.52
N ILE A 119 -11.45 4.34 -14.75
CA ILE A 119 -11.26 3.75 -16.08
C ILE A 119 -12.61 3.36 -16.70
N LYS A 120 -13.52 2.77 -15.89
CA LYS A 120 -14.89 2.44 -16.31
C LYS A 120 -15.71 3.69 -16.63
N ALA A 121 -15.66 4.70 -15.77
CA ALA A 121 -16.41 5.95 -15.91
C ALA A 121 -16.00 6.75 -17.14
N LYS A 122 -14.71 6.69 -17.54
CA LYS A 122 -14.21 7.30 -18.78
C LYS A 122 -14.65 6.58 -20.07
N GLY A 123 -15.58 5.63 -19.98
CA GLY A 123 -16.20 4.95 -21.13
C GLY A 123 -15.26 4.02 -21.91
N ARG A 124 -14.06 3.75 -21.39
CA ARG A 124 -13.07 2.90 -22.06
C ARG A 124 -13.29 1.43 -21.69
N THR A 125 -14.27 0.84 -22.40
CA THR A 125 -14.47 -0.60 -22.67
C THR A 125 -14.40 -1.55 -21.48
N THR A 126 -15.56 -2.07 -21.10
CA THR A 126 -15.85 -3.17 -20.15
C THR A 126 -14.97 -4.42 -20.36
N SER A 127 -14.43 -4.62 -21.57
CA SER A 127 -13.45 -5.68 -21.90
C SER A 127 -12.16 -5.59 -21.08
N TYR A 128 -11.70 -4.37 -20.75
CA TYR A 128 -10.45 -4.17 -20.00
C TYR A 128 -10.61 -4.44 -18.51
N ALA A 129 -11.74 -4.07 -17.90
CA ALA A 129 -12.01 -4.26 -16.47
C ALA A 129 -11.96 -5.73 -16.01
N ASN A 130 -12.42 -6.66 -16.86
CA ASN A 130 -12.45 -8.09 -16.55
C ASN A 130 -11.06 -8.72 -16.47
N LYS A 131 -10.02 -8.10 -17.08
CA LYS A 131 -8.64 -8.59 -16.99
C LYS A 131 -7.94 -8.21 -15.68
N PHE A 132 -8.46 -7.22 -14.94
CA PHE A 132 -7.87 -6.73 -13.68
C PHE A 132 -8.35 -7.49 -12.44
N ILE A 133 -9.51 -8.16 -12.50
CA ILE A 133 -10.12 -8.87 -11.38
C ILE A 133 -10.27 -10.35 -11.76
N SER A 134 -9.15 -11.01 -12.04
CA SER A 134 -9.09 -12.47 -11.95
C SER A 134 -8.77 -12.84 -10.51
N SER A 135 -9.72 -12.60 -9.60
CA SER A 135 -9.66 -13.26 -8.28
C SER A 135 -9.92 -14.74 -8.52
N ARG A 136 -8.89 -15.54 -8.30
CA ARG A 136 -8.95 -17.00 -8.19
C ARG A 136 -9.87 -17.31 -7.00
N THR A 137 -11.18 -17.43 -7.25
CA THR A 137 -12.07 -18.21 -6.39
C THR A 137 -11.79 -19.67 -6.69
N GLY A 138 -10.92 -20.27 -5.88
CA GLY A 138 -10.63 -21.69 -5.83
C GLY A 138 -10.29 -22.03 -4.40
#